data_AF-A0A6N4W7U4-F1
#
_entry.id   AF-A0A6N4W7U4-F1
#
_cell.length_a   1.000
_cell.length_b   1.000
_cell.length_c   1.000
_cell.angle_alpha   90.00
_cell.angle_beta   90.00
_cell.angle_gamma   90.00
#
_symmetry.space_group_name_H-M   'P 1'
#
loop_
_entity.id
_entity.type
_entity.pdbx_description
1 polymer ?
#
loop_
_entity_poly.entity_id
_entity_poly.type
_entity_poly.pdbx_seq_one_letter_code
_entity_poly.pdbx_strand_id
1 'polypeptide(L)'
;MAIQDHGTADTPSARHGHGGQRRLADLLNEFASVRLILDLEGNGPRLLIQDLESDSHIYLCPLELVSLTEATQEDRDGWLRVGPYRSDHGPAH
;
A
#
# COMPACT_ATOMS: atom_id res chain seq x y z
N MET A 1 32.15 -44.63 24.01
CA MET A 1 32.16 -43.93 22.71
C MET A 1 30.99 -44.49 21.92
N ALA A 2 29.83 -43.83 22.00
CA ALA A 2 28.55 -44.36 21.51
C ALA A 2 28.19 -43.75 20.16
N ILE A 3 27.70 -44.60 19.26
CA ILE A 3 27.04 -44.28 17.99
C ILE A 3 25.55 -44.01 18.23
N GLN A 4 25.02 -42.91 17.70
CA GLN A 4 23.60 -42.64 17.39
C GLN A 4 23.64 -41.63 16.22
N ASP A 5 23.12 -41.83 15.02
CA ASP A 5 21.92 -42.44 14.44
C ASP A 5 20.94 -41.37 13.91
N HIS A 6 20.55 -41.61 12.65
CA HIS A 6 19.42 -41.11 11.86
C HIS A 6 18.99 -39.64 11.86
N GLY A 7 19.21 -39.02 10.70
CA GLY A 7 18.16 -38.89 9.68
C GLY A 7 17.06 -37.85 9.89
N THR A 8 16.78 -37.10 8.83
CA THR A 8 15.48 -36.53 8.36
C THR A 8 15.83 -35.22 7.64
N ALA A 9 16.04 -35.25 6.33
CA ALA A 9 15.01 -35.11 5.30
C ALA A 9 14.40 -33.69 5.24
N ASP A 10 14.38 -33.21 4.01
CA ASP A 10 13.50 -32.15 3.51
C ASP A 10 13.76 -30.75 4.09
N THR A 11 14.70 -30.03 3.47
CA THR A 11 14.59 -28.57 3.42
C THR A 11 13.22 -28.28 2.81
N PRO A 12 12.28 -27.62 3.52
CA PRO A 12 11.04 -27.23 2.88
C PRO A 12 11.40 -26.18 1.85
N SER A 13 11.47 -26.62 0.59
CA SER A 13 11.42 -25.78 -0.58
C SER A 13 10.24 -24.84 -0.36
N ALA A 14 10.53 -23.55 -0.25
CA ALA A 14 9.59 -22.51 0.12
C ALA A 14 8.32 -22.68 -0.72
N ARG A 15 7.29 -23.22 -0.08
CA ARG A 15 5.97 -23.38 -0.67
C ARG A 15 5.54 -21.96 -1.01
N HIS A 16 5.23 -21.70 -2.27
CA HIS A 16 4.68 -20.42 -2.71
C HIS A 16 3.45 -20.12 -1.84
N GLY A 17 3.63 -19.23 -0.86
CA GLY A 17 2.56 -18.74 -0.02
C GLY A 17 1.68 -17.83 -0.87
N HIS A 18 0.45 -18.29 -1.14
CA HIS A 18 -0.63 -17.41 -1.56
C HIS A 18 -1.03 -16.55 -0.35
N GLY A 19 -0.93 -15.22 -0.50
CA GLY A 19 -1.38 -14.22 0.48
C GLY A 19 -0.25 -13.73 1.39
N GLY A 20 0.20 -12.50 1.16
CA GLY A 20 1.13 -11.84 2.07
C GLY A 20 1.33 -10.37 1.70
N GLN A 21 1.51 -9.55 2.72
CA GLN A 21 1.83 -8.13 2.58
C GLN A 21 3.34 -7.94 2.47
N ARG A 22 3.80 -7.28 1.41
CA ARG A 22 5.21 -6.89 1.22
C ARG A 22 5.34 -5.38 1.37
N ARG A 23 6.07 -4.92 2.39
CA ARG A 23 6.46 -3.50 2.51
C ARG A 23 7.36 -3.10 1.33
N LEU A 24 7.00 -1.99 0.68
CA LEU A 24 7.72 -1.45 -0.47
C LEU A 24 8.66 -0.30 -0.05
N ALA A 25 8.12 0.70 0.63
CA ALA A 25 8.86 1.89 1.06
C ALA A 25 8.13 2.63 2.18
N ASP A 26 8.85 3.48 2.91
CA ASP A 26 8.26 4.56 3.71
C ASP A 26 8.66 5.88 3.05
N LEU A 27 7.69 6.76 2.84
CA LEU A 27 7.85 8.08 2.26
C LEU A 27 7.51 9.12 3.32
N LEU A 28 8.50 9.93 3.70
CA LEU A 28 8.38 10.93 4.74
C LEU A 28 8.80 12.29 4.20
N ASN A 29 8.00 13.31 4.45
CA ASN A 29 8.33 14.71 4.22
C ASN A 29 7.61 15.60 5.26
N GLU A 30 7.69 16.92 5.09
CA GLU A 30 7.07 17.89 5.98
C GLU A 30 5.54 17.95 5.92
N PHE A 31 4.92 17.29 4.94
CA PHE A 31 3.48 17.28 4.72
C PHE A 31 2.82 15.96 5.10
N ALA A 32 3.54 14.84 4.99
CA ALA A 32 3.02 13.51 5.20
C ALA A 32 4.11 12.49 5.53
N SER A 33 3.72 11.47 6.29
CA SER A 33 4.54 10.30 6.58
C SER A 33 3.72 9.05 6.28
N VAL A 34 4.01 8.37 5.17
CA VAL A 34 3.23 7.22 4.71
C VAL A 34 4.08 5.98 4.47
N ARG A 35 3.49 4.80 4.67
CA ARG A 35 4.06 3.51 4.32
C ARG A 35 3.33 2.88 3.15
N LEU A 36 4.10 2.41 2.18
CA LEU A 36 3.64 1.70 1.00
C LEU A 36 3.82 0.20 1.17
N ILE A 37 2.76 -0.56 0.94
CA ILE A 37 2.73 -2.01 1.05
C ILE A 37 2.06 -2.57 -0.21
N LEU A 38 2.69 -3.57 -0.83
CA LEU A 38 2.03 -4.42 -1.81
C LEU A 38 1.23 -5.48 -1.07
N ASP A 39 -0.08 -5.38 -1.13
CA ASP A 39 -1.00 -6.38 -0.62
C ASP A 39 -1.35 -7.38 -1.73
N LEU A 40 -1.07 -8.66 -1.51
CA LEU A 40 -1.39 -9.75 -2.43
C LEU A 40 -2.60 -10.57 -1.94
N GLU A 41 -3.25 -10.16 -0.86
CA GLU A 41 -4.41 -10.84 -0.28
C GLU A 41 -5.74 -10.34 -0.87
N GLY A 42 -6.77 -11.19 -0.83
CA GLY A 42 -8.12 -10.83 -1.22
C GLY A 42 -8.34 -10.65 -2.73
N ASN A 43 -8.81 -9.47 -3.15
CA ASN A 43 -9.31 -9.15 -4.50
C ASN A 43 -8.22 -8.96 -5.57
N GLY A 44 -7.08 -9.62 -5.42
CA GLY A 44 -5.90 -9.44 -6.26
C GLY A 44 -4.94 -8.35 -5.75
N PRO A 45 -3.82 -8.13 -6.45
CA PRO A 45 -2.76 -7.23 -6.00
C PRO A 45 -3.24 -5.78 -5.86
N ARG A 46 -2.99 -5.18 -4.71
CA ARG A 46 -3.35 -3.78 -4.40
C ARG A 46 -2.18 -3.06 -3.74
N LEU A 47 -2.10 -1.75 -3.96
CA LEU A 47 -1.21 -0.88 -3.22
C LEU A 47 -1.94 -0.38 -1.97
N LEU A 48 -1.48 -0.81 -0.80
CA LEU A 48 -1.90 -0.28 0.49
C LEU A 48 -1.02 0.93 0.83
N ILE A 49 -1.66 2.05 1.15
CA ILE A 49 -1.03 3.28 1.63
C ILE A 49 -1.52 3.51 3.06
N GLN A 50 -0.61 3.48 4.02
CA GLN A 50 -0.88 3.70 5.43
C GLN A 50 -0.27 5.03 5.86
N ASP A 51 -1.07 5.90 6.47
CA ASP A 51 -0.60 7.08 7.19
C ASP A 51 0.02 6.63 8.53
N LEU A 52 1.28 7.00 8.75
CA LEU A 52 2.03 6.63 9.95
C LEU A 52 1.68 7.50 11.16
N GLU A 53 1.03 8.66 10.98
CA GLU A 53 0.60 9.52 12.08
C GLU A 53 -0.75 9.07 12.65
N SER A 54 -1.73 8.80 11.77
CA SER A 54 -3.09 8.45 12.20
C SER A 54 -3.41 6.96 12.15
N ASP A 55 -2.54 6.13 11.57
CA ASP A 55 -2.78 4.70 11.27
C ASP A 55 -3.93 4.46 10.25
N SER A 56 -4.49 5.53 9.69
CA SER A 56 -5.48 5.45 8.61
C SER A 56 -4.86 4.85 7.35
N HIS A 57 -5.65 4.17 6.53
CA HIS A 57 -5.14 3.56 5.32
C HIS A 57 -6.15 3.50 4.19
N ILE A 58 -5.63 3.43 2.97
CA ILE A 58 -6.40 3.22 1.74
C ILE A 58 -5.77 2.13 0.89
N TYR A 59 -6.58 1.50 0.04
CA TYR A 59 -6.11 0.56 -0.98
C TYR A 59 -6.35 1.18 -2.36
N LEU A 60 -5.39 0.96 -3.25
CA LEU A 60 -5.52 1.25 -4.67
C LEU A 60 -5.36 -0.05 -5.45
N CYS A 61 -6.38 -0.43 -6.20
CA CYS A 61 -6.26 -1.46 -7.20
C CYS A 61 -5.46 -0.95 -8.41
N PRO A 62 -4.99 -1.83 -9.31
CA PRO A 62 -4.18 -1.42 -10.45
C PRO A 62 -4.87 -0.38 -11.33
N LEU A 63 -6.19 -0.46 -11.49
CA LEU A 63 -6.94 0.51 -12.29
C LEU A 63 -6.98 1.90 -11.64
N GLU A 64 -7.21 1.97 -10.33
CA GLU A 64 -7.19 3.24 -9.58
C GLU A 64 -5.80 3.88 -9.62
N LEU A 65 -4.74 3.08 -9.50
CA LEU A 65 -3.36 3.56 -9.59
C LEU A 65 -3.05 4.14 -10.97
N VAL A 66 -3.45 3.45 -12.05
CA VAL A 66 -3.28 3.97 -13.43
C VAL A 66 -4.06 5.27 -13.62
N SER A 67 -5.30 5.33 -13.14
CA SER A 67 -6.10 6.55 -13.21
C SER A 67 -5.44 7.73 -12.49
N LEU A 68 -4.82 7.49 -11.32
CA LEU A 68 -4.08 8.53 -10.59
C LEU A 68 -2.83 9.01 -11.35
N THR A 69 -2.10 8.11 -12.01
CA THR A 69 -0.87 8.48 -12.74
C THR A 69 -1.15 9.20 -14.05
N GLU A 70 -2.30 8.93 -14.67
CA GLU A 70 -2.75 9.57 -15.91
C GLU A 70 -3.63 10.80 -15.67
N ALA A 71 -3.92 11.13 -14.41
CA ALA A 71 -4.79 12.24 -14.04
C ALA A 71 -4.24 13.59 -14.50
N THR A 72 -5.10 14.41 -15.09
CA THR A 72 -4.77 15.80 -15.39
C THR A 72 -4.70 16.62 -14.10
N GLN A 73 -4.16 17.85 -14.17
CA GLN A 73 -4.18 18.75 -13.01
C GLN A 73 -5.61 19.04 -12.54
N GLU A 74 -6.55 19.21 -13.48
CA GLU A 74 -7.96 19.48 -13.17
C GLU A 74 -8.62 18.31 -12.42
N ASP A 75 -8.35 17.06 -12.87
CA ASP A 75 -8.83 15.86 -12.18
C ASP A 75 -8.32 15.81 -10.74
N ARG A 76 -7.02 16.06 -10.54
CA ARG A 76 -6.38 16.08 -9.22
C ARG A 76 -6.96 17.16 -8.32
N ASP A 77 -7.14 18.37 -8.85
CA ASP A 77 -7.75 19.49 -8.11
C ASP A 77 -9.20 19.19 -7.71
N GLY A 78 -9.94 18.44 -8.54
CA GLY A 78 -11.26 17.93 -8.21
C GLY A 78 -11.24 16.93 -7.06
N TRP A 79 -10.33 15.96 -7.10
CA TRP A 79 -10.21 14.91 -6.07
C TRP A 79 -9.71 15.42 -4.73
N LEU A 80 -8.81 16.42 -4.74
CA LEU A 80 -8.27 17.02 -3.52
C LEU A 80 -9.33 17.83 -2.74
N ARG A 81 -10.51 18.14 -3.28
CA ARG A 81 -11.56 18.91 -2.58
C ARG A 81 -12.37 18.06 -1.60
N VAL A 82 -11.70 17.32 -0.72
CA VAL A 82 -12.32 16.44 0.28
C VAL A 82 -11.73 16.70 1.67
N GLY A 83 -12.53 16.44 2.72
CA GLY A 83 -12.11 16.59 4.11
C GLY A 83 -11.45 17.95 4.41
N PRO A 84 -10.23 17.98 4.98
CA PRO A 84 -9.53 19.23 5.33
C PRO A 84 -9.03 20.04 4.13
N TYR A 85 -9.03 19.44 2.93
CA TYR A 85 -8.57 20.07 1.69
C TYR A 85 -9.73 20.67 0.86
N ARG A 86 -10.95 20.68 1.41
CA ARG A 86 -12.07 21.44 0.85
C ARG A 86 -11.71 22.91 0.89
N SER A 87 -11.24 23.45 -0.23
CA SER A 87 -11.02 24.88 -0.34
C SER A 87 -12.38 25.59 -0.30
N ASP A 88 -12.54 26.53 0.63
CA ASP A 88 -13.73 27.37 0.80
C ASP A 88 -13.80 28.43 -0.31
N HIS A 89 -13.77 28.01 -1.58
CA HIS A 89 -14.07 28.91 -2.70
C HIS A 89 -15.59 29.02 -2.79
N GLY A 90 -16.17 29.77 -1.86
CA GLY A 90 -17.49 30.35 -2.07
C GLY A 90 -17.50 31.13 -3.39
N PRO A 91 -18.65 31.21 -4.09
CA PRO A 91 -18.70 31.83 -5.41
C PRO A 91 -18.11 33.24 -5.34
N ALA A 92 -17.12 33.52 -6.20
CA ALA A 92 -16.70 34.89 -6.44
C ALA A 92 -17.90 35.64 -7.04
N HIS A 93 -18.39 36.63 -6.28
CA HIS A 93 -19.45 37.54 -6.70
C HIS A 93 -18.98 38.43 -7.86
#